data_AF-A0A445EL45-F1
#
_entry.id   AF-A0A445EL45-F1
#
_cell.length_a   1.000
_cell.length_b   1.000
_cell.length_c   1.000
_cell.angle_alpha   90.00
_cell.angle_beta   90.00
_cell.angle_gamma   90.00
#
_symmetry.space_group_name_H-M   'P 1'
#
loop_
_entity.id
_entity.type
_entity.pdbx_description
1 polymer ?
#
loop_
_entity_poly.entity_id
_entity_poly.type
_entity_poly.pdbx_seq_one_letter_code
_entity_poly.pdbx_strand_id
1 'polypeptide(L)'
;MKSKQQQMGRMKLKEKDFAVNQIGRVIIVPEKSDDLWILYNIINPGDYVTVDTSRKVHHQLNNGKNTTASRVRLSIHLKVTCRDFHKDSSTLCIHGRNLESNGHVAVRSFHTLTLE
;
A
#
# COMPACT_ATOMS: atom_id res chain seq x y z
N MET A 1 24.65 -21.12 -24.31
CA MET A 1 23.57 -20.20 -23.86
C MET A 1 23.83 -19.83 -22.40
N LYS A 2 23.93 -18.54 -22.05
CA LYS A 2 24.01 -18.15 -20.63
C LYS A 2 22.59 -18.10 -20.06
N SER A 3 22.24 -19.06 -19.21
CA SER A 3 21.00 -19.01 -18.44
C SER A 3 21.03 -17.73 -17.58
N LYS A 4 20.04 -16.86 -17.76
CA LYS A 4 19.78 -15.82 -16.77
C LYS A 4 19.33 -16.55 -15.51
N GLN A 5 20.21 -16.64 -14.51
CA GLN A 5 19.77 -16.96 -13.16
C GLN A 5 18.76 -15.89 -12.77
N GLN A 6 17.48 -16.27 -12.69
CA GLN A 6 16.44 -15.44 -12.12
C GLN A 6 16.84 -15.19 -10.67
N GLN A 7 17.46 -14.04 -10.38
CA GLN A 7 17.94 -13.73 -9.05
C GLN A 7 16.72 -13.64 -8.14
N MET A 8 16.51 -14.67 -7.32
CA MET A 8 15.29 -14.80 -6.54
C MET A 8 15.20 -13.65 -5.54
N GLY A 9 14.29 -12.71 -5.83
CA GLY A 9 13.99 -11.58 -4.97
C GLY A 9 13.68 -12.00 -3.54
N ARG A 10 14.01 -11.10 -2.60
CA ARG A 10 13.69 -11.19 -1.18
C ARG A 10 13.27 -9.79 -0.76
N MET A 11 12.22 -9.66 0.05
CA MET A 11 11.79 -8.40 0.67
C MET A 11 12.96 -7.42 0.91
N LYS A 12 12.91 -6.26 0.25
CA LYS A 12 13.98 -5.25 0.34
C LYS A 12 13.68 -4.25 1.43
N LEU A 13 14.46 -4.32 2.51
CA LEU A 13 14.53 -3.27 3.52
C LEU A 13 15.27 -2.06 2.92
N LYS A 14 14.59 -0.91 2.82
CA LYS A 14 15.14 0.36 2.33
C LYS A 14 15.68 1.23 3.45
N GLU A 15 14.92 1.33 4.53
CA GLU A 15 15.23 2.17 5.68
C GLU A 15 14.73 1.48 6.95
N LYS A 16 15.48 1.61 8.05
CA LYS A 16 15.09 1.18 9.38
C LYS A 16 15.47 2.26 10.38
N ASP A 17 14.52 2.64 11.23
CA ASP A 17 14.74 3.50 12.37
C ASP A 17 13.87 3.00 13.52
N PHE A 18 14.41 2.12 14.35
CA PHE A 18 13.73 1.58 15.52
C PHE A 18 14.72 1.12 16.58
N ALA A 19 14.32 1.25 17.84
CA ALA A 19 15.04 0.74 19.00
C ALA A 19 14.17 -0.27 19.76
N VAL A 20 14.80 -1.10 20.60
CA VAL A 20 14.09 -2.10 21.41
C VAL A 20 13.09 -1.40 22.34
N ASN A 21 11.84 -1.87 22.33
CA ASN A 21 10.72 -1.31 23.11
C ASN A 21 10.39 0.17 22.82
N GLN A 22 10.71 0.67 21.62
CA GLN A 22 10.36 2.02 21.18
C GLN A 22 9.48 1.99 19.92
N ILE A 23 8.76 3.08 19.69
CA ILE A 23 8.13 3.34 18.39
C ILE A 23 9.24 3.48 17.35
N GLY A 24 8.99 2.97 16.13
CA GLY A 24 9.94 3.07 15.04
C GLY A 24 9.28 3.02 13.67
N ARG A 25 10.10 3.22 12.64
CA ARG A 25 9.73 3.27 11.24
C ARG A 25 10.56 2.29 10.43
N VAL A 26 9.92 1.68 9.44
CA VAL A 26 10.59 0.80 8.47
C VAL A 26 10.04 1.14 7.08
N ILE A 27 10.92 1.23 6.08
CA ILE A 27 10.50 1.32 4.67
C ILE A 27 10.88 0.00 3.99
N ILE A 28 9.87 -0.70 3.48
CA ILE A 28 9.98 -2.04 2.91
C ILE A 28 9.44 -2.03 1.49
N VAL A 29 10.10 -2.75 0.58
CA VAL A 29 9.59 -3.08 -0.74
C VAL A 29 9.42 -4.62 -0.81
N PRO A 30 8.19 -5.16 -0.75
CA PRO A 30 7.96 -6.58 -1.03
C PRO A 30 8.27 -6.88 -2.50
N GLU A 31 8.81 -8.06 -2.78
CA GLU A 31 9.13 -8.54 -4.14
C GLU A 31 8.36 -9.81 -4.53
N LYS A 32 7.69 -10.47 -3.58
CA LYS A 32 6.98 -11.75 -3.74
C LYS A 32 5.70 -11.82 -2.90
N SER A 33 4.80 -12.72 -3.30
CA SER A 33 3.64 -13.18 -2.52
C SER A 33 3.97 -13.48 -1.05
N ASP A 34 5.04 -14.22 -0.81
CA ASP A 34 5.44 -14.68 0.52
C ASP A 34 5.85 -13.51 1.43
N ASP A 35 6.33 -12.41 0.84
CA ASP A 35 6.68 -11.19 1.57
C ASP A 35 5.40 -10.53 2.15
N LEU A 36 4.25 -10.68 1.48
CA LEU A 36 2.95 -10.14 1.95
C LEU A 36 2.44 -10.90 3.19
N TRP A 37 2.75 -12.18 3.33
CA TRP A 37 2.50 -12.92 4.58
C TRP A 37 3.35 -12.40 5.74
N ILE A 38 4.61 -12.02 5.48
CA ILE A 38 5.47 -11.38 6.48
C ILE A 38 4.90 -10.00 6.86
N LEU A 39 4.48 -9.19 5.88
CA LEU A 39 3.84 -7.90 6.12
C LEU A 39 2.54 -8.04 6.94
N TYR A 40 1.70 -9.05 6.65
CA TYR A 40 0.50 -9.32 7.45
C TYR A 40 0.83 -9.51 8.94
N ASN A 41 1.85 -10.32 9.25
CA ASN A 41 2.22 -10.63 10.62
C ASN A 41 2.82 -9.42 11.39
N ILE A 42 3.51 -8.50 10.72
CA ILE A 42 4.07 -7.31 11.38
C ILE A 42 3.09 -6.13 11.51
N ILE A 43 2.02 -6.06 10.68
CA ILE A 43 0.94 -5.04 10.62
C ILE A 43 1.09 -3.82 11.56
N ASN A 44 0.29 -3.61 12.62
CA ASN A 44 -0.90 -4.25 13.23
C ASN A 44 -2.06 -3.21 13.37
N PRO A 45 -3.27 -3.55 13.88
CA PRO A 45 -4.26 -2.54 14.25
C PRO A 45 -3.70 -1.54 15.28
N GLY A 46 -3.81 -0.25 14.98
CA GLY A 46 -3.19 0.82 15.76
C GLY A 46 -1.95 1.42 15.10
N ASP A 47 -1.24 0.67 14.25
CA ASP A 47 -0.05 1.14 13.55
C ASP A 47 -0.37 2.05 12.36
N TYR A 48 0.68 2.67 11.81
CA TYR A 48 0.60 3.67 10.76
C TYR A 48 1.29 3.17 9.49
N VAL A 49 0.54 3.10 8.39
CA VAL A 49 1.00 2.60 7.09
C VAL A 49 0.91 3.70 6.05
N THR A 50 2.01 3.93 5.35
CA THR A 50 2.07 4.83 4.18
C THR A 50 2.33 4.00 2.93
N VAL A 51 1.48 4.12 1.92
CA VAL A 51 1.64 3.44 0.63
C VAL A 51 1.39 4.41 -0.51
N ASP A 52 2.31 4.42 -1.47
CA ASP A 52 2.13 5.09 -2.76
C ASP A 52 1.35 4.18 -3.71
N THR A 53 0.15 4.62 -4.10
CA THR A 53 -0.73 3.92 -5.03
C THR A 53 -1.03 4.78 -6.27
N SER A 54 -1.71 4.21 -7.27
CA SER A 54 -2.26 5.00 -8.38
C SER A 54 -3.73 4.67 -8.60
N ARG A 55 -4.59 5.69 -8.62
CA ARG A 55 -6.02 5.54 -8.89
C ARG A 55 -6.40 6.22 -10.19
N LYS A 56 -7.36 5.61 -10.91
CA LYS A 56 -7.96 6.18 -12.11
C LYS A 56 -9.00 7.22 -11.67
N VAL A 57 -8.81 8.46 -12.09
CA VAL A 57 -9.72 9.58 -11.84
C VAL A 57 -10.42 9.92 -13.15
N HIS A 58 -11.74 9.96 -13.13
CA HIS A 58 -12.56 10.34 -14.27
C HIS A 58 -12.86 11.84 -14.22
N HIS A 59 -12.51 12.56 -15.28
CA HIS A 59 -12.82 13.97 -15.47
C HIS A 59 -14.05 14.09 -16.34
N GLN A 60 -15.04 14.86 -15.90
CA GLN A 60 -16.19 15.23 -16.71
C GLN A 60 -15.86 16.51 -17.47
N LEU A 61 -15.86 16.46 -18.81
CA LEU A 61 -15.94 17.69 -19.61
C LEU A 61 -17.41 18.12 -19.75
N ASN A 62 -17.66 19.42 -19.74
CA ASN A 62 -18.98 20.06 -19.76
C ASN A 62 -19.89 19.73 -20.97
N ASN A 63 -19.43 18.90 -21.91
CA ASN A 63 -20.15 18.52 -23.13
C ASN A 63 -20.67 17.06 -23.11
N GLY A 64 -20.75 16.44 -21.92
CA GLY A 64 -21.64 15.29 -21.62
C GLY A 64 -21.37 13.94 -22.30
N LYS A 65 -20.50 13.87 -23.32
CA LYS A 65 -20.26 12.65 -24.14
C LYS A 65 -18.86 12.06 -24.06
N ASN A 66 -17.89 12.77 -23.47
CA ASN A 66 -16.53 12.26 -23.25
C ASN A 66 -16.11 12.43 -21.78
N THR A 67 -15.82 11.32 -21.10
CA THR A 67 -15.07 11.35 -19.84
C THR A 67 -13.63 10.96 -20.13
N THR A 68 -12.70 11.88 -19.91
CA THR A 68 -11.27 11.56 -19.97
C THR A 68 -10.83 10.99 -18.62
N ALA A 69 -10.04 9.92 -18.63
CA ALA A 69 -9.56 9.31 -17.40
C ALA A 69 -8.04 9.44 -17.31
N SER A 70 -7.55 10.03 -16.21
CA SER A 70 -6.12 10.06 -15.89
C SER A 70 -5.81 9.13 -14.72
N ARG A 71 -4.58 8.61 -14.65
CA ARG A 71 -4.09 7.95 -13.42
C ARG A 71 -3.36 8.99 -12.58
N VAL A 72 -3.78 9.16 -11.34
CA VAL A 72 -3.09 10.03 -10.38
C VAL A 72 -2.34 9.17 -9.37
N ARG A 73 -1.10 9.54 -9.07
CA ARG A 73 -0.32 8.95 -7.96
C ARG A 73 -0.80 9.56 -6.64
N LEU A 74 -1.03 8.70 -5.65
CA LEU A 74 -1.56 9.09 -4.36
C LEU A 74 -0.72 8.41 -3.28
N SER A 75 -0.11 9.19 -2.39
CA SER A 75 0.33 8.65 -1.11
C SER A 75 -0.87 8.63 -0.17
N ILE A 76 -1.09 7.50 0.51
CA ILE A 76 -2.18 7.33 1.48
C ILE A 76 -1.55 6.95 2.82
N HIS A 77 -1.75 7.80 3.83
CA HIS A 77 -1.27 7.58 5.19
C HIS A 77 -2.45 7.14 6.08
N LEU A 78 -2.50 5.83 6.39
CA LEU A 78 -3.58 5.21 7.16
C LEU A 78 -3.15 4.89 8.59
N LYS A 79 -4.04 5.15 9.55
CA LYS A 79 -4.04 4.39 10.80
C LYS A 79 -4.81 3.09 10.59
N VAL A 80 -4.15 1.96 10.82
CA VAL A 80 -4.69 0.62 10.59
C VAL A 80 -5.79 0.30 11.60
N THR A 81 -6.93 -0.19 11.13
CA THR A 81 -8.08 -0.63 11.94
C THR A 81 -8.35 -2.12 11.81
N CYS A 82 -8.13 -2.72 10.63
CA CYS A 82 -8.25 -4.16 10.38
C CYS A 82 -7.23 -4.60 9.32
N ARG A 83 -6.89 -5.89 9.30
CA ARG A 83 -6.05 -6.51 8.28
C ARG A 83 -6.63 -7.88 7.95
N ASP A 84 -6.64 -8.22 6.67
CA ASP A 84 -7.11 -9.50 6.17
C ASP A 84 -6.10 -10.05 5.15
N PHE A 85 -5.83 -11.36 5.19
CA PHE A 85 -4.90 -12.01 4.28
C PHE A 85 -5.58 -13.18 3.56
N HIS A 86 -5.71 -13.06 2.25
CA HIS A 86 -6.31 -14.06 1.39
C HIS A 86 -5.23 -15.04 0.93
N LYS A 87 -5.14 -16.21 1.57
CA LYS A 87 -4.08 -17.21 1.30
C LYS A 87 -4.02 -17.65 -0.16
N ASP A 88 -5.17 -17.88 -0.78
CA ASP A 88 -5.27 -18.44 -2.12
C ASP A 88 -4.78 -17.48 -3.22
N SER A 89 -4.92 -16.16 -3.00
CA SER A 89 -4.42 -15.12 -3.90
C SER A 89 -3.15 -14.43 -3.38
N SER A 90 -2.66 -14.81 -2.20
CA SER A 90 -1.59 -14.13 -1.44
C SER A 90 -1.82 -12.63 -1.20
N THR A 91 -3.07 -12.17 -1.24
CA THR A 91 -3.43 -10.75 -1.18
C THR A 91 -3.52 -10.26 0.26
N LEU A 92 -2.86 -9.14 0.57
CA LEU A 92 -2.96 -8.44 1.85
C LEU A 92 -3.88 -7.22 1.73
N CYS A 93 -5.00 -7.24 2.46
CA CYS A 93 -5.93 -6.13 2.60
C CYS A 93 -5.68 -5.42 3.94
N ILE A 94 -5.37 -4.12 3.90
CA ILE A 94 -5.17 -3.26 5.07
C ILE A 94 -6.29 -2.22 5.09
N HIS A 95 -7.14 -2.28 6.10
CA HIS A 95 -8.21 -1.32 6.32
C HIS A 95 -7.76 -0.26 7.31
N GLY A 96 -8.04 1.00 7.03
CA GLY A 96 -7.66 2.09 7.93
C GLY A 96 -8.33 3.41 7.63
N ARG A 97 -8.12 4.35 8.55
CA ARG A 97 -8.61 5.73 8.44
C ARG A 97 -7.49 6.63 7.93
N ASN A 98 -7.78 7.41 6.89
CA ASN A 98 -6.85 8.38 6.33
C ASN A 98 -6.59 9.54 7.29
N LEU A 99 -5.31 9.88 7.46
CA LEU A 99 -4.86 10.90 8.41
C LEU A 99 -4.57 12.25 7.75
N GLU A 100 -4.27 12.27 6.45
CA GLU A 100 -3.87 13.47 5.71
C GLU A 100 -4.80 13.71 4.52
N SER A 101 -5.14 14.96 4.20
CA SER A 101 -5.79 15.26 2.93
C SER A 101 -4.77 15.20 1.80
N ASN A 102 -5.11 14.52 0.71
CA ASN A 102 -4.49 14.78 -0.58
C ASN A 102 -5.55 15.31 -1.56
N GLY A 103 -5.13 15.82 -2.72
CA GLY A 103 -6.04 16.47 -3.69
C GLY A 103 -7.16 15.59 -4.26
N HIS A 104 -7.18 14.30 -3.93
CA HIS A 104 -8.17 13.32 -4.42
C HIS A 104 -8.78 12.44 -3.31
N VAL A 105 -8.38 12.65 -2.05
CA VAL A 105 -8.77 11.83 -0.91
C VAL A 105 -8.96 12.72 0.33
N ALA A 106 -10.17 12.72 0.88
CA ALA A 106 -10.50 13.48 2.07
C ALA A 106 -9.70 13.02 3.31
N VAL A 107 -9.47 13.93 4.25
CA VAL A 107 -9.05 13.52 5.60
C VAL A 107 -10.14 12.64 6.22
N ARG A 108 -9.77 11.73 7.11
CA ARG A 108 -10.68 10.96 7.97
C ARG A 108 -11.61 9.96 7.26
N SER A 109 -11.57 9.83 5.93
CA SER A 109 -12.26 8.75 5.20
C SER A 109 -11.61 7.40 5.45
N PHE A 110 -12.40 6.33 5.32
CA PHE A 110 -11.90 4.95 5.40
C PHE A 110 -11.46 4.46 4.02
N HIS A 111 -10.33 3.75 3.97
CA HIS A 111 -9.86 3.08 2.77
C HIS A 111 -9.34 1.68 3.09
N THR A 112 -9.43 0.83 2.08
CA THR A 112 -8.67 -0.40 1.97
C THR A 112 -7.47 -0.15 1.06
N LEU A 113 -6.28 -0.54 1.51
CA LEU A 113 -5.12 -0.78 0.66
C LEU A 113 -5.07 -2.27 0.37
N THR A 114 -4.86 -2.63 -0.90
CA THR A 114 -4.72 -4.01 -1.34
C THR A 114 -3.32 -4.15 -1.92
N LEU A 115 -2.56 -5.11 -1.41
CA LEU A 115 -1.22 -5.47 -1.90
C LEU A 115 -1.27 -6.87 -2.50
N GLU A 116 -0.65 -7.03 -3.66
CA GLU A 116 -0.56 -8.20 -4.53
C GLU A 116 0.87 -8.33 -5.06
#